data_AF-A0A060CEJ7-F1
#
_entry.id   AF-A0A060CEJ7-F1
#
_cell.length_a   1.000
_cell.length_b   1.000
_cell.length_c   1.000
_cell.angle_alpha   90.00
_cell.angle_beta   90.00
_cell.angle_gamma   90.00
#
_symmetry.space_group_name_H-M   'P 1'
#
loop_
_entity.id
_entity.type
_entity.pdbx_description
1 polymer ?
#
loop_
_entity_poly.entity_id
_entity_poly.type
_entity_poly.pdbx_seq_one_letter_code
_entity_poly.pdbx_strand_id
1 'polypeptide(L)'
;MDGTFYTGDGTAYSGAIQNASTFACALRTLPTWAKSYFVAINNDQWNDGYECGRCVRAKCIDSRCPIQDYDVVAMVVDKCPECAHGALDFSYPAYSAVTGLWPNRMTVTWEFVDCGGYNDLTITAWPMTTGGNQWWQAFYLSGQRYPLDTVVLGGQTLIRDQFGFWQHSGD
;
A
#
# COMPACT_ATOMS: atom_id res chain seq x y z
N MET A 1 14.06 17.23 9.77
CA MET A 1 12.97 16.64 8.98
C MET A 1 13.63 16.24 7.67
N ASP A 2 14.26 15.07 7.65
CA ASP A 2 14.94 14.55 6.45
C ASP A 2 14.08 13.40 5.92
N GLY A 3 13.02 13.74 5.19
CA GLY A 3 12.24 12.82 4.39
C GLY A 3 12.66 12.94 2.93
N THR A 4 12.89 11.81 2.25
CA THR A 4 13.07 11.81 0.79
C THR A 4 11.71 12.08 0.14
N PHE A 5 11.61 13.20 -0.59
CA PHE A 5 10.43 13.52 -1.40
C PHE A 5 10.55 12.96 -2.80
N TYR A 6 9.42 12.50 -3.33
CA TYR A 6 9.25 12.07 -4.70
C TYR A 6 8.27 13.00 -5.42
N THR A 7 8.37 13.06 -6.74
CA THR A 7 7.46 13.82 -7.60
C THR A 7 7.14 12.98 -8.82
N GLY A 8 5.87 12.97 -9.23
CA GLY A 8 5.42 12.23 -10.39
C GLY A 8 3.93 12.44 -10.66
N ASP A 9 3.40 11.61 -11.55
CA ASP A 9 1.98 11.64 -11.89
C ASP A 9 1.14 11.07 -10.75
N GLY A 10 0.06 11.76 -10.42
CA GLY A 10 -1.07 11.29 -9.64
C GLY A 10 -2.23 10.97 -10.58
N THR A 11 -2.68 9.71 -10.58
CA THR A 11 -3.89 9.23 -11.29
C THR A 11 -4.84 8.55 -10.31
N ALA A 12 -5.93 7.93 -10.79
CA ALA A 12 -6.75 7.09 -9.92
C ALA A 12 -7.34 5.88 -10.64
N TYR A 13 -7.50 4.76 -9.92
CA TYR A 13 -7.87 3.46 -10.52
C TYR A 13 -9.14 2.80 -9.98
N SER A 14 -9.55 3.10 -8.74
CA SER A 14 -10.72 2.43 -8.15
C SER A 14 -11.46 3.27 -7.11
N GLY A 15 -12.72 2.93 -6.86
CA GLY A 15 -13.49 3.46 -5.72
C GLY A 15 -12.99 2.90 -4.37
N ALA A 16 -13.73 3.20 -3.30
CA ALA A 16 -13.46 2.62 -1.98
C ALA A 16 -13.68 1.09 -1.97
N ILE A 17 -12.91 0.39 -1.15
CA ILE A 17 -12.88 -1.08 -1.06
C ILE A 17 -13.12 -1.55 0.38
N GLN A 18 -13.46 -2.83 0.57
CA GLN A 18 -13.57 -3.40 1.92
C GLN A 18 -12.26 -4.04 2.41
N ASN A 19 -11.47 -4.59 1.50
CA ASN A 19 -10.14 -5.15 1.71
C ASN A 19 -9.36 -5.10 0.39
N ALA A 20 -8.05 -5.31 0.44
CA ALA A 20 -7.15 -5.31 -0.72
C ALA A 20 -6.70 -6.73 -1.08
N SER A 21 -7.55 -7.73 -0.84
CA SER A 21 -7.19 -9.14 -1.04
C SER A 21 -6.93 -9.54 -2.49
N THR A 22 -7.47 -8.77 -3.44
CA THR A 22 -7.30 -8.96 -4.89
C THR A 22 -6.25 -8.04 -5.49
N PHE A 23 -5.63 -7.19 -4.67
CA PHE A 23 -4.55 -6.28 -5.08
C PHE A 23 -3.20 -6.92 -4.77
N ALA A 24 -2.13 -6.35 -5.32
CA ALA A 24 -0.78 -6.91 -5.21
C ALA A 24 -0.31 -7.07 -3.76
N CYS A 25 -0.74 -6.25 -2.81
CA CYS A 25 -0.38 -6.41 -1.41
C CYS A 25 -1.21 -7.48 -0.66
N ALA A 26 -2.30 -7.97 -1.26
CA ALA A 26 -3.17 -9.02 -0.72
C ALA A 26 -3.65 -8.81 0.75
N LEU A 27 -3.73 -7.55 1.21
CA LEU A 27 -4.07 -7.23 2.61
C LEU A 27 -5.51 -7.63 2.92
N ARG A 28 -5.67 -8.56 3.86
CA ARG A 28 -6.98 -9.13 4.25
C ARG A 28 -7.76 -8.21 5.16
N THR A 29 -7.07 -7.30 5.84
CA THR A 29 -7.68 -6.32 6.73
C THR A 29 -7.03 -4.97 6.50
N LEU A 30 -7.84 -3.93 6.37
CA LEU A 30 -7.42 -2.54 6.22
C LEU A 30 -8.01 -1.70 7.36
N PRO A 31 -7.29 -0.67 7.85
CA PRO A 31 -7.90 0.34 8.70
C PRO A 31 -9.11 0.97 8.01
N THR A 32 -10.11 1.39 8.78
CA THR A 32 -11.35 1.97 8.22
C THR A 32 -11.08 3.13 7.27
N TRP A 33 -10.10 3.99 7.56
CA TRP A 33 -9.72 5.10 6.70
C TRP A 33 -9.06 4.63 5.38
N ALA A 34 -8.20 3.61 5.46
CA ALA A 34 -7.47 3.07 4.31
C ALA A 34 -8.36 2.28 3.33
N LYS A 35 -9.61 1.98 3.70
CA LYS A 35 -10.64 1.50 2.78
C LYS A 35 -11.02 2.54 1.73
N SER A 36 -10.82 3.82 2.04
CA SER A 36 -11.09 4.94 1.13
C SER A 36 -9.82 5.64 0.70
N TYR A 37 -8.79 5.68 1.53
CA TYR A 37 -7.55 6.42 1.26
C TYR A 37 -6.37 5.48 1.06
N PHE A 38 -6.16 5.07 -0.19
CA PHE A 38 -5.11 4.14 -0.56
C PHE A 38 -4.55 4.45 -1.95
N VAL A 39 -3.40 3.85 -2.27
CA VAL A 39 -2.68 4.01 -3.54
C VAL A 39 -2.10 2.68 -4.04
N ALA A 40 -1.93 2.58 -5.35
CA ALA A 40 -0.99 1.68 -5.98
C ALA A 40 0.35 2.41 -6.22
N ILE A 41 1.47 1.80 -5.83
CA ILE A 41 2.81 2.36 -6.03
C ILE A 41 3.42 1.85 -7.33
N ASN A 42 4.26 2.66 -7.97
CA ASN A 42 4.95 2.29 -9.21
C ASN A 42 5.91 1.10 -9.04
N ASN A 43 6.27 0.47 -10.17
CA ASN A 43 7.14 -0.71 -10.17
C ASN A 43 8.54 -0.46 -9.59
N ASP A 44 9.17 0.67 -9.91
CA ASP A 44 10.54 0.98 -9.50
C ASP A 44 10.66 1.16 -7.99
N GLN A 45 9.56 1.59 -7.35
CA GLN A 45 9.47 1.79 -5.90
C GLN A 45 8.66 0.67 -5.22
N TRP A 46 8.31 -0.42 -5.90
CA TRP A 46 7.57 -1.54 -5.32
C TRP A 46 8.36 -2.30 -4.25
N ASN A 47 9.69 -2.35 -4.42
CA ASN A 47 10.64 -2.97 -3.49
C ASN A 47 10.24 -4.39 -3.06
N ASP A 48 9.90 -5.25 -4.03
CA ASP A 48 9.45 -6.63 -3.81
C ASP A 48 8.36 -6.76 -2.73
N GLY A 49 7.38 -5.84 -2.76
CA GLY A 49 6.24 -5.82 -1.86
C GLY A 49 6.56 -5.30 -0.45
N TYR A 50 7.79 -4.85 -0.18
CA TYR A 50 8.19 -4.32 1.12
C TYR A 50 7.44 -3.01 1.47
N GLU A 51 6.96 -2.29 0.46
CA GLU A 51 6.19 -1.06 0.65
C GLU A 51 4.72 -1.31 1.05
N CYS A 52 4.23 -2.55 0.97
CA CYS A 52 2.85 -2.89 1.30
C CYS A 52 2.49 -2.53 2.75
N GLY A 53 1.40 -1.78 2.90
CA GLY A 53 0.91 -1.32 4.20
C GLY A 53 1.63 -0.08 4.74
N ARG A 54 2.69 0.42 4.08
CA ARG A 54 3.26 1.73 4.40
C ARG A 54 2.32 2.84 3.95
N CYS A 55 2.51 4.03 4.51
CA CYS A 55 1.73 5.20 4.15
C CYS A 55 2.57 6.25 3.43
N VAL A 56 1.93 6.91 2.48
CA VAL A 56 2.47 8.08 1.80
C VAL A 56 1.69 9.31 2.26
N ARG A 57 2.39 10.43 2.42
CA ARG A 57 1.77 11.75 2.53
C ARG A 57 1.95 12.44 1.19
N ALA A 58 0.85 12.70 0.50
CA ALA A 58 0.84 13.27 -0.84
C ALA A 58 0.08 14.59 -0.88
N LYS A 59 0.54 15.50 -1.74
CA LYS A 59 -0.16 16.72 -2.09
C LYS A 59 -0.06 16.99 -3.59
N CYS A 60 -1.08 17.63 -4.14
CA CYS A 60 -1.00 18.11 -5.51
C CYS A 60 -0.11 19.36 -5.59
N ILE A 61 0.76 19.41 -6.59
CA ILE A 61 1.59 20.59 -6.92
C ILE A 61 1.31 21.13 -8.32
N ASP A 62 0.34 20.53 -9.01
CA ASP A 62 -0.14 20.98 -10.30
C ASP A 62 -0.98 22.25 -10.15
N SER A 63 -0.73 23.27 -10.96
CA SER A 63 -1.49 24.53 -10.92
C SER A 63 -2.98 24.37 -11.24
N ARG A 64 -3.36 23.23 -11.83
CA ARG A 64 -4.75 22.90 -12.17
C ARG A 64 -5.54 22.37 -10.98
N CYS A 65 -4.88 21.94 -9.90
CA CYS A 65 -5.55 21.42 -8.71
C CYS A 65 -6.22 22.55 -7.91
N PRO A 66 -7.55 22.49 -7.67
CA PRO A 66 -8.23 23.42 -6.78
C PRO A 66 -7.74 23.34 -5.33
N ILE A 67 -7.28 22.16 -4.90
CA ILE A 67 -6.67 21.96 -3.59
C ILE A 67 -5.15 22.16 -3.73
N GLN A 68 -4.62 23.12 -2.98
CA GLN A 68 -3.20 23.43 -2.87
C GLN A 68 -2.81 23.38 -1.40
N ASP A 69 -1.55 23.03 -1.12
CA ASP A 69 -0.96 23.04 0.23
C ASP A 69 -1.70 22.20 1.28
N TYR A 70 -2.41 21.16 0.85
CA TYR A 70 -3.07 20.21 1.73
C TYR A 70 -2.51 18.81 1.53
N ASP A 71 -2.08 18.20 2.63
CA ASP A 71 -1.50 16.87 2.66
C ASP A 71 -2.57 15.80 2.94
N VAL A 72 -2.57 14.75 2.13
CA VAL A 72 -3.41 13.57 2.31
C VAL A 72 -2.53 12.37 2.59
N VAL A 73 -2.87 11.63 3.65
CA VAL A 73 -2.23 10.35 3.93
C VAL A 73 -3.02 9.23 3.26
N ALA A 74 -2.33 8.36 2.54
CA ALA A 74 -2.89 7.19 1.87
C ALA A 74 -2.01 5.95 2.10
N MET A 75 -2.63 4.77 2.21
CA MET A 75 -1.90 3.51 2.39
C MET A 75 -1.54 2.88 1.05
N VAL A 76 -0.33 2.34 0.92
CA VAL A 76 0.08 1.52 -0.23
C VAL A 76 -0.56 0.14 -0.09
N VAL A 77 -1.46 -0.20 -1.01
CA VAL A 77 -2.22 -1.46 -0.98
C VAL A 77 -2.11 -2.26 -2.29
N ASP A 78 -1.48 -1.69 -3.32
CA ASP A 78 -1.40 -2.28 -4.65
C ASP A 78 -0.12 -1.84 -5.39
N LYS A 79 0.09 -2.43 -6.55
CA LYS A 79 1.19 -2.13 -7.47
C LYS A 79 0.61 -1.61 -8.78
N CYS A 80 1.21 -0.56 -9.33
CA CYS A 80 0.95 -0.04 -10.67
C CYS A 80 2.18 -0.32 -11.56
N PRO A 81 2.22 -1.44 -12.30
CA PRO A 81 3.40 -1.81 -13.10
C PRO A 81 3.76 -0.80 -14.20
N GLU A 82 2.77 -0.12 -14.75
CA GLU A 82 2.90 0.85 -15.83
C GLU A 82 3.23 2.27 -15.37
N CYS A 83 3.14 2.54 -14.06
CA CYS A 83 3.44 3.84 -13.49
C CYS A 83 4.96 4.09 -13.49
N ALA A 84 5.38 5.30 -13.86
CA ALA A 84 6.77 5.71 -13.79
C ALA A 84 7.22 5.94 -12.34
N HIS A 85 8.54 5.95 -12.10
CA HIS A 85 9.11 6.35 -10.81
C HIS A 85 8.52 7.67 -10.31
N GLY A 86 8.13 7.71 -9.04
CA GLY A 86 7.51 8.87 -8.39
C GLY A 86 5.99 9.00 -8.63
N ALA A 87 5.40 8.23 -9.55
CA ALA A 87 3.96 8.24 -9.77
C ALA A 87 3.21 7.40 -8.72
N LEU A 88 2.00 7.84 -8.40
CA LEU A 88 1.04 7.18 -7.50
C LEU A 88 -0.32 7.08 -8.17
N ASP A 89 -0.93 5.89 -8.13
CA ASP A 89 -2.28 5.68 -8.64
C ASP A 89 -3.26 5.56 -7.46
N PHE A 90 -4.04 6.60 -7.22
CA PHE A 90 -4.85 6.74 -6.00
C PHE A 90 -6.20 6.02 -6.11
N SER A 91 -6.83 5.75 -4.97
CA SER A 91 -8.28 5.56 -4.94
C SER A 91 -9.01 6.85 -5.35
N TYR A 92 -10.22 6.77 -5.88
CA TYR A 92 -11.03 7.95 -6.23
C TYR A 92 -11.23 8.92 -5.04
N PRO A 93 -11.51 8.45 -3.81
CA PRO A 93 -11.61 9.36 -2.67
C PRO A 93 -10.27 10.03 -2.31
N ALA A 94 -9.15 9.29 -2.34
CA ALA A 94 -7.83 9.87 -2.08
C ALA A 94 -7.44 10.89 -3.15
N TYR A 95 -7.64 10.56 -4.43
CA TYR A 95 -7.36 11.45 -5.54
C TYR A 95 -8.15 12.76 -5.43
N SER A 96 -9.45 12.66 -5.14
CA SER A 96 -10.32 13.83 -4.97
C SER A 96 -9.88 14.68 -3.78
N ALA A 97 -9.45 14.05 -2.67
CA ALA A 97 -8.92 14.77 -1.51
C ALA A 97 -7.57 15.46 -1.79
N VAL A 98 -6.70 14.84 -2.61
CA VAL A 98 -5.38 15.39 -2.97
C VAL A 98 -5.52 16.53 -3.97
N THR A 99 -6.38 16.37 -4.97
CA THR A 99 -6.42 17.27 -6.13
C THR A 99 -7.61 18.23 -6.12
N GLY A 100 -8.74 17.85 -5.52
CA GLY A 100 -10.01 18.56 -5.62
C GLY A 100 -10.78 18.27 -6.92
N LEU A 101 -10.35 17.25 -7.69
CA LEU A 101 -10.87 16.96 -9.03
C LEU A 101 -11.38 15.52 -9.16
N TRP A 102 -12.14 15.29 -10.22
CA TRP A 102 -12.36 13.94 -10.75
C TRP A 102 -11.07 13.40 -11.39
N PRO A 103 -10.80 12.09 -11.35
CA PRO A 103 -9.58 11.48 -11.89
C PRO A 103 -9.15 11.99 -13.25
N ASN A 104 -7.92 12.49 -13.28
CA ASN A 104 -7.14 12.89 -14.44
C ASN A 104 -5.66 12.72 -14.05
N ARG A 105 -4.72 13.09 -14.91
CA ARG A 105 -3.29 13.07 -14.61
C ARG A 105 -2.85 14.44 -14.08
N MET A 106 -2.48 14.50 -12.80
CA MET A 106 -2.00 15.69 -12.11
C MET A 106 -0.61 15.47 -11.54
N THR A 107 0.21 16.51 -11.45
CA THR A 107 1.52 16.41 -10.80
C THR A 107 1.35 16.41 -9.27
N VAL A 108 1.86 15.37 -8.60
CA VAL A 108 1.86 15.25 -7.14
C VAL A 108 3.28 15.15 -6.59
N THR A 109 3.46 15.58 -5.35
CA THR A 109 4.66 15.27 -4.57
C THR A 109 4.28 14.52 -3.30
N TRP A 110 5.13 13.61 -2.87
CA TRP A 110 4.86 12.78 -1.71
C TRP A 110 6.14 12.30 -1.02
N GLU A 111 5.99 11.87 0.22
CA GLU A 111 7.01 11.20 1.03
C GLU A 111 6.40 9.98 1.73
N PHE A 112 7.23 9.01 2.10
CA PHE A 112 6.80 7.96 3.02
C PHE A 112 6.70 8.51 4.44
N VAL A 113 5.61 8.19 5.14
CA VAL A 113 5.36 8.61 6.52
C VAL A 113 4.89 7.44 7.38
N ASP A 114 4.93 7.60 8.71
CA ASP A 114 4.14 6.76 9.59
C ASP A 114 2.65 6.97 9.25
N CYS A 115 1.90 5.87 9.15
CA CYS A 115 0.45 5.91 9.01
C CYS A 115 -0.26 6.66 10.15
N GLY A 116 0.44 6.94 11.26
CA GLY A 116 -0.07 7.67 12.41
C GLY A 116 -0.82 6.76 13.38
N GLY A 117 -1.47 7.35 14.39
CA GLY A 117 -2.28 6.64 15.39
C GLY A 117 -3.63 6.11 14.87
N TYR A 118 -3.72 5.84 13.57
CA TYR A 118 -4.95 5.42 12.87
C TYR A 118 -5.01 3.92 12.59
N ASN A 119 -4.11 3.15 13.19
CA ASN A 119 -4.09 1.70 13.16
C ASN A 119 -4.61 1.15 14.49
N ASP A 120 -5.93 1.25 14.71
CA ASP A 120 -6.67 0.44 15.68
C ASP A 120 -6.70 -1.07 15.29
N LEU A 121 -5.78 -1.49 14.42
CA LEU A 121 -5.75 -2.85 13.91
C LEU A 121 -4.90 -3.73 14.80
N THR A 122 -5.50 -4.85 15.21
CA THR A 122 -4.76 -6.02 15.66
C THR A 122 -4.02 -6.62 14.47
N ILE A 123 -2.78 -7.04 14.67
CA ILE A 123 -2.05 -7.84 13.68
C ILE A 123 -2.83 -9.14 13.45
N THR A 124 -3.13 -9.46 12.20
CA THR A 124 -3.83 -10.69 11.81
C THR A 124 -2.97 -11.55 10.91
N ALA A 125 -3.14 -12.87 11.03
CA ALA A 125 -2.55 -13.86 10.16
C ALA A 125 -3.66 -14.71 9.54
N TRP A 126 -3.74 -14.73 8.21
CA TRP A 126 -4.72 -15.51 7.47
C TRP A 126 -4.02 -16.60 6.67
N PRO A 127 -4.35 -17.89 6.90
CA PRO A 127 -3.73 -18.97 6.12
C PRO A 127 -4.20 -18.91 4.66
N MET A 128 -3.30 -19.19 3.73
CA MET A 128 -3.65 -19.37 2.33
C MET A 128 -4.39 -20.70 2.17
N THR A 129 -5.67 -20.63 1.80
CA THR A 129 -6.53 -21.81 1.68
C THR A 129 -6.43 -22.51 0.33
N THR A 130 -5.85 -21.85 -0.68
CA THR A 130 -5.63 -22.42 -2.01
C THR A 130 -4.16 -22.80 -2.16
N GLY A 131 -3.88 -24.06 -2.52
CA GLY A 131 -2.50 -24.54 -2.75
C GLY A 131 -1.73 -24.97 -1.49
N GLY A 132 -2.23 -24.62 -0.30
CA GLY A 132 -1.69 -25.08 0.99
C GLY A 132 -1.74 -26.60 1.14
N ASN A 133 -0.62 -27.21 1.52
CA ASN A 133 -0.51 -28.63 1.86
C ASN A 133 0.54 -28.82 2.97
N GLN A 134 0.78 -30.06 3.40
CA GLN A 134 1.70 -30.33 4.50
C GLN A 134 3.16 -29.91 4.23
N TRP A 135 3.54 -29.76 2.96
CA TRP A 135 4.87 -29.33 2.52
C TRP A 135 4.94 -27.85 2.15
N TRP A 136 3.81 -27.16 2.01
CA TRP A 136 3.80 -25.76 1.63
C TRP A 136 2.69 -25.01 2.35
N GLN A 137 3.10 -24.05 3.16
CA GLN A 137 2.21 -23.21 3.95
C GLN A 137 2.50 -21.76 3.63
N ALA A 138 1.45 -20.95 3.49
CA ALA A 138 1.56 -19.53 3.29
C ALA A 138 0.54 -18.77 4.14
N PHE A 139 0.91 -17.57 4.57
CA PHE A 139 0.12 -16.72 5.44
C PHE A 139 0.11 -15.29 4.92
N TYR A 140 -1.06 -14.68 4.86
CA TYR A 140 -1.20 -13.25 4.66
C TYR A 140 -1.14 -12.56 6.02
N LEU A 141 -0.27 -11.56 6.15
CA LEU A 141 -0.15 -10.74 7.35
C LEU A 141 -0.73 -9.36 7.09
N SER A 142 -1.46 -8.81 8.06
CA SER A 142 -2.04 -7.47 7.95
C SER A 142 -2.13 -6.80 9.31
N GLY A 143 -2.24 -5.46 9.33
CA GLY A 143 -2.36 -4.68 10.56
C GLY A 143 -1.03 -4.34 11.24
N GLN A 144 0.11 -4.71 10.64
CA GLN A 144 1.41 -4.24 11.10
C GLN A 144 1.56 -2.73 10.93
N ARG A 145 2.18 -2.07 11.92
CA ARG A 145 2.49 -0.63 11.86
C ARG A 145 3.67 -0.30 10.96
N TYR A 146 4.65 -1.20 10.92
CA TYR A 146 5.88 -1.05 10.18
C TYR A 146 6.11 -2.26 9.27
N PRO A 147 6.89 -2.12 8.19
CA PRO A 147 7.30 -3.26 7.37
C PRO A 147 7.89 -4.38 8.22
N LEU A 148 7.52 -5.62 7.88
CA LEU A 148 8.05 -6.81 8.54
C LEU A 148 9.35 -7.22 7.84
N ASP A 149 10.44 -7.27 8.60
CA ASP A 149 11.74 -7.72 8.11
C ASP A 149 11.82 -9.25 8.08
N THR A 150 11.48 -9.90 9.19
CA THR A 150 11.51 -11.36 9.33
C THR A 150 10.24 -11.86 10.03
N VAL A 151 9.73 -13.02 9.60
CA VAL A 151 8.64 -13.74 10.26
C VAL A 151 9.09 -15.15 10.59
N VAL A 152 8.96 -15.55 11.86
CA VAL A 152 9.32 -16.89 12.34
C VAL A 152 8.08 -17.58 12.91
N LEU A 153 7.77 -18.77 12.42
CA LEU A 153 6.66 -19.60 12.90
C LEU A 153 7.20 -20.96 13.35
N GLY A 154 7.07 -21.28 14.63
CA GLY A 154 7.54 -22.56 15.18
C GLY A 154 9.05 -22.82 14.99
N GLY A 155 9.86 -21.76 14.93
CA GLY A 155 11.31 -21.85 14.67
C GLY A 155 11.70 -21.85 13.19
N GLN A 156 10.73 -21.94 12.27
CA GLN A 156 10.96 -21.84 10.83
C GLN A 156 10.85 -20.39 10.37
N THR A 157 11.85 -19.91 9.63
CA THR A 157 11.80 -18.58 9.00
C THR A 157 10.96 -18.66 7.73
N LEU A 158 9.94 -17.81 7.64
CA LEU A 158 9.13 -17.69 6.44
C LEU A 158 9.82 -16.80 5.41
N ILE A 159 9.66 -17.14 4.14
CA ILE A 159 10.13 -16.38 2.98
C ILE A 159 9.01 -15.42 2.56
N ARG A 160 9.30 -14.13 2.45
CA ARG A 160 8.37 -13.14 1.92
C ARG A 160 8.22 -13.31 0.42
N ASP A 161 6.99 -13.42 -0.05
CA ASP A 161 6.65 -13.29 -1.46
C ASP A 161 6.36 -11.82 -1.79
N GLN A 162 6.67 -11.43 -3.03
CA GLN A 162 6.47 -10.04 -3.48
C GLN A 162 4.99 -9.62 -3.52
N PHE A 163 4.03 -10.55 -3.41
CA PHE A 163 2.59 -10.29 -3.43
C PHE A 163 1.91 -10.42 -2.06
N GLY A 164 2.63 -10.04 -1.00
CA GLY A 164 2.04 -9.77 0.32
C GLY A 164 1.77 -10.99 1.21
N PHE A 165 2.30 -12.16 0.86
CA PHE A 165 2.23 -13.35 1.72
C PHE A 165 3.62 -13.83 2.13
N TRP A 166 3.66 -14.60 3.21
CA TRP A 166 4.85 -15.21 3.77
C TRP A 166 4.69 -16.73 3.71
N GLN A 167 5.67 -17.41 3.13
CA GLN A 167 5.57 -18.84 2.84
C GLN A 167 6.73 -19.63 3.42
N HIS A 168 6.49 -20.91 3.66
CA HIS A 168 7.51 -21.89 3.94
C HIS A 168 7.20 -23.16 3.14
N SER A 169 8.18 -23.59 2.36
CA SER A 169 8.25 -24.93 1.82
C SER A 169 9.00 -25.80 2.83
N GLY A 170 8.34 -26.83 3.35
CA GLY A 170 8.98 -27.85 4.16
C GLY A 170 9.92 -28.68 3.30
N ASP A 171 11.18 -28.79 3.74
CA ASP A 171 12.08 -29.87 3.35
C ASP A 171 11.73 -31.16 4.09
#